data_AF-A0A9P8G4W9-F1
#
_entry.id   AF-A0A9P8G4W9-F1
#
_cell.length_a   1.000
_cell.length_b   1.000
_cell.length_c   1.000
_cell.angle_alpha   90.00
_cell.angle_beta   90.00
_cell.angle_gamma   90.00
#
_symmetry.space_group_name_H-M   'P 1'
#
loop_
_entity.id
_entity.type
_entity.pdbx_description
1 polymer ?
#
loop_
_entity_poly.entity_id
_entity_poly.type
_entity_poly.pdbx_seq_one_letter_code
_entity_poly.pdbx_strand_id
1 'polypeptide(L)'
;MNTRNTTLLGVAIAIFTFTLLFLEFGYGARTPNHAQDLDRTDTKPLTSTADVLDRKKVATIIETRAKSNLVPLIVHFANVLGPTWPIHVIGSEENQHLFTESAVFQRYVASGQITLAQLDPSISLEKSTGVSAFLAANGDFWQSLAPADHVLLFQADSILCSNSPRRVDDFLEYDFVGAPISSQYGAGYNGGLSLRNRTRTLEIIESVKWNGEFEDQWFYKQLVAVGANLPTEEVANQFAVETIFAESPLGLHQVHRWHRGDNLKKLIQWCPEVQIADGTLIETRGTGEPQGPSNSFKTMDAAILAKLMGSSKYNTVYLASVDQNSAAGTADINTGLKSNPNRCFILKGYSQGAAATVDAMPKLTSAAFNAVKGVFLIGNPHHRAGLACNVDSKGGSTTKNVNGLSVLLGSIPNNWVSKTLDVCAYGDPVCDTAYGLDVSNHLSYKSDPNVQNQGIKFVLGKLRGTS
;
A
#
# COMPACT_ATOMS: atom_id res chain seq x y z
N MET A 1 22.73 -58.31 10.93
CA MET A 1 23.83 -57.79 10.09
C MET A 1 23.33 -57.80 8.65
N ASN A 2 22.73 -56.69 8.19
CA ASN A 2 23.34 -55.55 7.47
C ASN A 2 23.45 -55.84 5.95
N THR A 3 23.05 -55.02 4.98
CA THR A 3 22.30 -53.73 4.83
C THR A 3 22.31 -53.51 3.30
N ARG A 4 21.17 -53.32 2.62
CA ARG A 4 20.57 -52.03 2.17
C ARG A 4 21.39 -51.14 1.21
N ASN A 5 20.69 -50.70 0.16
CA ASN A 5 20.80 -49.43 -0.60
C ASN A 5 21.78 -49.33 -1.79
N THR A 6 21.24 -49.40 -3.02
CA THR A 6 21.70 -48.61 -4.18
C THR A 6 20.60 -48.49 -5.25
N THR A 7 19.61 -47.63 -5.00
CA THR A 7 18.70 -47.13 -6.06
C THR A 7 18.34 -45.68 -5.73
N LEU A 8 19.29 -44.77 -5.94
CA LEU A 8 19.11 -43.32 -5.83
C LEU A 8 20.35 -42.63 -6.40
N LEU A 9 20.51 -42.67 -7.72
CA LEU A 9 21.44 -41.79 -8.44
C LEU A 9 20.99 -41.69 -9.90
N GLY A 10 19.99 -40.86 -10.16
CA GLY A 10 19.41 -40.78 -11.50
C GLY A 10 18.44 -39.64 -11.72
N VAL A 11 18.59 -38.51 -11.01
CA VAL A 11 17.95 -37.22 -11.38
C VAL A 11 18.82 -36.08 -10.87
N ALA A 12 19.99 -35.90 -11.49
CA ALA A 12 20.74 -34.66 -11.44
C ALA A 12 21.53 -34.61 -12.76
N ILE A 13 21.58 -33.43 -13.39
CA ILE A 13 22.20 -33.11 -14.69
C ILE A 13 21.21 -33.11 -15.86
N ALA A 14 20.54 -31.98 -16.06
CA ALA A 14 20.19 -31.43 -17.38
C ALA A 14 19.80 -29.95 -17.24
N ILE A 15 20.75 -29.09 -16.84
CA ILE A 15 20.67 -27.65 -17.12
C ILE A 15 21.86 -27.36 -18.02
N PHE A 16 21.61 -27.38 -19.33
CA PHE A 16 22.58 -26.97 -20.34
C PHE A 16 22.25 -25.56 -20.80
N THR A 17 23.30 -24.75 -20.75
CA THR A 17 23.49 -23.37 -21.15
C THR A 17 23.06 -23.08 -22.59
N PHE A 18 22.47 -21.92 -22.86
CA PHE A 18 22.71 -21.23 -24.12
C PHE A 18 22.58 -19.70 -23.97
N THR A 19 23.68 -19.02 -24.24
CA THR A 19 23.84 -17.56 -24.28
C THR A 19 24.17 -17.16 -25.73
N LEU A 20 23.63 -16.00 -26.14
CA LEU A 20 24.06 -15.12 -27.23
C LEU A 20 23.81 -15.54 -28.70
N LEU A 21 22.94 -14.75 -29.35
CA LEU A 21 23.18 -14.15 -30.68
C LEU A 21 22.13 -13.04 -30.91
N PHE A 22 22.51 -11.79 -30.64
CA PHE A 22 21.86 -10.61 -31.20
C PHE A 22 22.94 -9.79 -31.90
N LEU A 23 22.84 -9.65 -33.22
CA LEU A 23 23.52 -8.62 -33.98
C LEU A 23 22.55 -8.09 -35.05
N GLU A 24 22.45 -6.77 -34.98
CA GLU A 24 21.85 -5.75 -35.83
C GLU A 24 21.47 -6.09 -37.27
N PHE A 25 20.28 -5.62 -37.67
CA PHE A 25 20.10 -4.95 -38.95
C PHE A 25 19.29 -3.67 -38.74
N GLY A 26 19.96 -2.53 -38.85
CA GLY A 26 19.32 -1.24 -39.06
C GLY A 26 18.85 -1.12 -40.50
N TYR A 27 17.63 -0.62 -40.69
CA TYR A 27 17.20 0.05 -41.92
C TYR A 27 16.23 1.16 -41.53
N GLY A 28 16.66 2.40 -41.77
CA GLY A 28 15.80 3.56 -41.68
C GLY A 28 14.92 3.69 -42.93
N ALA A 29 13.74 4.27 -42.76
CA ALA A 29 13.08 5.09 -43.78
C ALA A 29 11.92 5.91 -43.21
N ARG A 30 12.09 7.23 -43.33
CA ARG A 30 11.11 8.26 -43.74
C ARG A 30 9.77 8.37 -43.00
N THR A 31 9.67 9.47 -42.25
CA THR A 31 8.41 10.18 -42.00
C THR A 31 7.89 10.83 -43.28
N PRO A 32 6.56 10.86 -43.50
CA PRO A 32 5.93 11.87 -44.31
C PRO A 32 5.32 12.95 -43.42
N ASN A 33 5.76 14.18 -43.65
CA ASN A 33 5.04 15.39 -43.29
C ASN A 33 3.65 15.39 -43.95
N HIS A 34 2.60 15.54 -43.16
CA HIS A 34 1.37 16.16 -43.63
C HIS A 34 0.88 17.15 -42.58
N ALA A 35 1.39 18.37 -42.68
CA ALA A 35 0.71 19.55 -42.17
C ALA A 35 -0.17 20.07 -43.31
N GLN A 36 -1.48 20.17 -43.09
CA GLN A 36 -2.31 21.26 -43.59
C GLN A 36 -3.70 21.24 -42.94
N ASP A 37 -4.00 22.41 -42.36
CA ASP A 37 -5.31 23.07 -42.18
C ASP A 37 -6.54 22.25 -41.84
N LEU A 38 -7.01 22.40 -40.59
CA LEU A 38 -8.42 22.68 -40.34
C LEU A 38 -8.59 23.60 -39.13
N ASP A 39 -8.96 24.83 -39.48
CA ASP A 39 -10.04 25.63 -38.89
C ASP A 39 -9.87 26.28 -37.50
N ARG A 40 -10.22 27.56 -37.52
CA ARG A 40 -10.04 28.59 -36.52
C ARG A 40 -11.38 28.73 -35.80
N THR A 41 -11.54 28.09 -34.65
CA THR A 41 -12.67 28.35 -33.75
C THR A 41 -12.18 28.98 -32.45
N ASP A 42 -12.73 30.16 -32.16
CA ASP A 42 -12.53 30.96 -30.95
C ASP A 42 -12.47 30.11 -29.67
N THR A 43 -11.27 29.92 -29.12
CA THR A 43 -11.08 29.47 -27.74
C THR A 43 -10.87 30.69 -26.87
N LYS A 44 -11.90 31.00 -26.06
CA LYS A 44 -11.77 31.84 -24.86
C LYS A 44 -10.57 31.30 -24.05
N PRO A 45 -9.66 32.13 -23.52
CA PRO A 45 -8.49 31.63 -22.81
C PRO A 45 -8.94 30.74 -21.65
N LEU A 46 -8.45 29.49 -21.64
CA LEU A 46 -8.48 28.66 -20.44
C LEU A 46 -7.73 29.45 -19.36
N THR A 47 -8.47 29.92 -18.35
CA THR A 47 -7.90 30.46 -17.12
C THR A 47 -6.80 29.52 -16.64
N SER A 48 -5.59 30.03 -16.47
CA SER A 48 -4.45 29.24 -16.03
C SER A 48 -4.78 28.62 -14.67
N THR A 49 -4.34 27.39 -14.40
CA THR A 49 -4.48 26.76 -13.07
C THR A 49 -3.82 27.60 -11.97
N ALA A 50 -2.84 28.44 -12.33
CA ALA A 50 -2.20 29.39 -11.44
C ALA A 50 -3.15 30.50 -10.93
N ASP A 51 -4.21 30.84 -11.67
CA ASP A 51 -5.22 31.82 -11.25
C ASP A 51 -6.30 31.21 -10.31
N VAL A 52 -6.36 29.89 -10.19
CA VAL A 52 -7.35 29.15 -9.37
C VAL A 52 -6.78 28.74 -8.00
N LEU A 53 -5.47 28.83 -7.80
CA LEU A 53 -4.81 28.47 -6.55
C LEU A 53 -5.11 29.50 -5.46
N ASP A 54 -5.98 29.14 -4.52
CA ASP A 54 -6.21 29.90 -3.29
C ASP A 54 -4.95 29.81 -2.41
N ARG A 55 -4.21 30.90 -2.33
CA ARG A 55 -2.96 30.97 -1.56
C ARG A 55 -3.18 30.90 -0.04
N LYS A 56 -4.44 30.85 0.44
CA LYS A 56 -4.78 30.77 1.86
C LYS A 56 -4.93 29.34 2.38
N LYS A 57 -4.87 28.32 1.51
CA LYS A 57 -5.06 26.92 1.89
C LYS A 57 -3.92 26.08 1.35
N VAL A 58 -3.45 25.11 2.14
CA VAL A 58 -2.46 24.13 1.70
C VAL A 58 -2.71 22.80 2.40
N ALA A 59 -2.63 21.71 1.65
CA ALA A 59 -2.53 20.38 2.24
C ALA A 59 -1.06 19.96 2.27
N THR A 60 -0.64 19.21 3.29
CA THR A 60 0.77 18.84 3.44
C THR A 60 0.93 17.43 3.98
N ILE A 61 1.93 16.74 3.45
CA ILE A 61 2.36 15.41 3.89
C ILE A 61 3.87 15.41 4.06
N ILE A 62 4.32 14.84 5.19
CA ILE A 62 5.73 14.62 5.49
C ILE A 62 5.95 13.12 5.57
N GLU A 63 6.62 12.56 4.58
CA GLU A 63 6.89 11.12 4.51
C GLU A 63 8.25 10.91 3.85
N THR A 64 9.19 10.34 4.59
CA THR A 64 10.56 10.10 4.11
C THR A 64 10.79 8.67 3.64
N ARG A 65 9.87 7.75 3.93
CA ARG A 65 9.99 6.33 3.56
C ARG A 65 9.52 6.12 2.12
N ALA A 66 10.17 5.19 1.40
CA ALA A 66 9.75 4.78 0.06
C ALA A 66 8.49 3.87 0.11
N LYS A 67 7.33 4.47 0.38
CA LYS A 67 6.04 3.78 0.41
C LYS A 67 5.41 3.77 -0.98
N SER A 68 5.18 2.58 -1.54
CA SER A 68 4.56 2.43 -2.87
C SER A 68 3.10 2.93 -2.96
N ASN A 69 2.43 3.18 -1.83
CA ASN A 69 1.13 3.83 -1.81
C ASN A 69 1.18 5.36 -1.77
N LEU A 70 2.35 5.97 -1.65
CA LEU A 70 2.48 7.42 -1.43
C LEU A 70 1.98 8.24 -2.62
N VAL A 71 2.39 7.90 -3.84
CA VAL A 71 1.91 8.55 -5.08
C VAL A 71 0.39 8.47 -5.23
N PRO A 72 -0.23 7.27 -5.23
CA PRO A 72 -1.69 7.17 -5.36
C PRO A 72 -2.45 7.80 -4.19
N LEU A 73 -1.90 7.79 -2.97
CA LEU A 73 -2.47 8.51 -1.84
C LEU A 73 -2.51 10.02 -2.10
N ILE A 74 -1.39 10.62 -2.48
CA ILE A 74 -1.30 12.06 -2.72
C ILE A 74 -2.19 12.46 -3.90
N VAL A 75 -2.21 11.67 -4.98
CA VAL A 75 -3.09 11.90 -6.13
C VAL A 75 -4.57 11.79 -5.72
N HIS A 76 -4.92 10.85 -4.83
CA HIS A 76 -6.27 10.75 -4.28
C HIS A 76 -6.66 12.02 -3.51
N PHE A 77 -5.82 12.48 -2.59
CA PHE A 77 -6.03 13.76 -1.89
C PHE A 77 -6.16 14.94 -2.86
N ALA A 78 -5.30 15.03 -3.87
CA ALA A 78 -5.35 16.11 -4.87
C ALA A 78 -6.68 16.13 -5.64
N ASN A 79 -7.24 14.95 -5.93
CA ASN A 79 -8.54 14.84 -6.60
C ASN A 79 -9.71 15.21 -5.70
N VAL A 80 -9.74 14.72 -4.46
CA VAL A 80 -10.85 14.99 -3.52
C VAL A 80 -10.86 16.46 -3.10
N LEU A 81 -9.68 17.05 -2.85
CA LEU A 81 -9.56 18.45 -2.46
C LEU A 81 -9.80 19.41 -3.62
N GLY A 82 -9.40 19.01 -4.83
CA GLY A 82 -9.47 19.83 -6.03
C GLY A 82 -8.37 20.91 -6.12
N PRO A 83 -8.38 21.73 -7.18
CA PRO A 83 -7.28 22.64 -7.52
C PRO A 83 -7.12 23.81 -6.54
N THR A 84 -8.11 24.11 -5.69
CA THR A 84 -8.02 25.19 -4.69
C THR A 84 -7.20 24.82 -3.46
N TRP A 85 -6.76 23.57 -3.35
CA TRP A 85 -5.92 23.04 -2.28
C TRP A 85 -4.62 22.51 -2.88
N PRO A 86 -3.58 23.34 -3.01
CA PRO A 86 -2.26 22.84 -3.36
C PRO A 86 -1.75 21.86 -2.30
N ILE A 87 -1.01 20.84 -2.73
CA ILE A 87 -0.37 19.87 -1.85
C ILE A 87 1.14 20.14 -1.81
N HIS A 88 1.67 20.36 -0.62
CA HIS A 88 3.09 20.42 -0.36
C HIS A 88 3.58 19.07 0.17
N VAL A 89 4.47 18.41 -0.58
CA VAL A 89 4.98 17.08 -0.25
C VAL A 89 6.43 17.22 0.21
N ILE A 90 6.69 16.87 1.48
CA ILE A 90 8.02 16.87 2.07
C ILE A 90 8.53 15.43 2.12
N GLY A 91 9.52 15.13 1.27
CA GLY A 91 10.09 13.79 1.07
C GLY A 91 11.57 13.67 1.43
N SER A 92 12.18 12.54 1.05
CA SER A 92 13.62 12.29 1.13
C SER A 92 14.16 11.86 -0.25
N GLU A 93 15.48 11.76 -0.41
CA GLU A 93 16.06 11.18 -1.64
C GLU A 93 15.59 9.74 -1.87
N GLU A 94 15.35 8.99 -0.78
CA GLU A 94 14.94 7.59 -0.83
C GLU A 94 13.62 7.41 -1.60
N ASN A 95 12.66 8.32 -1.43
CA ASN A 95 11.34 8.21 -2.04
C ASN A 95 11.14 9.10 -3.28
N GLN A 96 12.14 9.90 -3.65
CA GLN A 96 12.07 10.81 -4.81
C GLN A 96 11.76 10.07 -6.12
N HIS A 97 12.34 8.86 -6.29
CA HIS A 97 12.11 8.03 -7.47
C HIS A 97 10.63 7.69 -7.69
N LEU A 98 9.85 7.52 -6.61
CA LEU A 98 8.41 7.25 -6.71
C LEU A 98 7.68 8.39 -7.43
N PHE A 99 8.08 9.63 -7.16
CA PHE A 99 7.46 10.82 -7.73
C PHE A 99 7.90 11.05 -9.17
N THR A 100 9.18 10.87 -9.49
CA THR A 100 9.74 11.15 -10.83
C THR A 100 9.29 10.13 -11.87
N GLU A 101 9.11 8.86 -11.50
CA GLU A 101 8.68 7.80 -12.41
C GLU A 101 7.17 7.83 -12.72
N SER A 102 6.37 8.52 -11.91
CA SER A 102 4.91 8.59 -12.09
C SER A 102 4.48 9.73 -13.01
N ALA A 103 4.14 9.42 -14.26
CA ALA A 103 3.65 10.39 -15.23
C ALA A 103 2.39 11.15 -14.74
N VAL A 104 1.52 10.51 -13.95
CA VAL A 104 0.34 11.17 -13.36
C VAL A 104 0.77 12.18 -12.31
N PHE A 105 1.68 11.81 -11.42
CA PHE A 105 2.20 12.72 -10.38
C PHE A 105 2.91 13.93 -11.02
N GLN A 106 3.72 13.69 -12.05
CA GLN A 106 4.41 14.75 -12.79
C GLN A 106 3.45 15.76 -13.44
N ARG A 107 2.24 15.33 -13.86
CA ARG A 107 1.22 16.27 -14.36
C ARG A 107 0.72 17.22 -13.28
N TYR A 108 0.49 16.72 -12.06
CA TYR A 108 0.10 17.57 -10.94
C TYR A 108 1.22 18.53 -10.54
N VAL A 109 2.48 18.08 -10.56
CA VAL A 109 3.65 18.95 -10.35
C VAL A 109 3.72 20.03 -11.42
N ALA A 110 3.60 19.66 -12.70
CA ALA A 110 3.60 20.60 -13.82
C ALA A 110 2.44 21.62 -13.75
N SER A 111 1.29 21.24 -13.19
CA SER A 111 0.14 22.13 -13.00
C SER A 111 0.31 23.13 -11.85
N GLY A 112 1.30 22.92 -10.97
CA GLY A 112 1.50 23.67 -9.73
C GLY A 112 0.62 23.22 -8.56
N GLN A 113 -0.29 22.26 -8.76
CA GLN A 113 -1.14 21.74 -7.69
C GLN A 113 -0.35 20.91 -6.67
N ILE A 114 0.75 20.25 -7.07
CA ILE A 114 1.67 19.56 -6.15
C ILE A 114 3.02 20.24 -6.19
N THR A 115 3.59 20.52 -5.02
CA THR A 115 4.97 20.99 -4.86
C THR A 115 5.78 19.98 -4.04
N LEU A 116 7.06 19.84 -4.36
CA LEU A 116 7.98 18.92 -3.67
C LEU A 116 9.02 19.72 -2.90
N ALA A 117 9.30 19.29 -1.68
CA ALA A 117 10.43 19.74 -0.86
C ALA A 117 11.16 18.54 -0.27
N GLN A 118 12.43 18.75 0.06
CA GLN A 118 13.27 17.74 0.70
C GLN A 118 13.38 18.04 2.18
N LEU A 119 13.15 17.03 3.02
CA LEU A 119 13.39 17.14 4.46
C LEU A 119 14.89 17.22 4.72
N ASP A 120 15.29 18.03 5.70
CA ASP A 120 16.67 18.03 6.20
C ASP A 120 17.06 16.61 6.65
N PRO A 121 18.14 16.00 6.10
CA PRO A 121 18.57 14.65 6.44
C PRO A 121 18.93 14.45 7.93
N SER A 122 19.18 15.53 8.67
CA SER A 122 19.43 15.47 10.12
C SER A 122 18.16 15.22 10.96
N ILE A 123 16.97 15.39 10.37
CA ILE A 123 15.69 15.20 11.03
C ILE A 123 15.21 13.76 10.86
N SER A 124 15.10 13.02 11.96
CA SER A 124 14.55 11.67 11.97
C SER A 124 13.06 11.66 12.35
N LEU A 125 12.23 11.15 11.44
CA LEU A 125 10.77 11.01 11.61
C LEU A 125 10.31 9.56 11.72
N GLU A 126 11.22 8.63 12.00
CA GLU A 126 10.90 7.19 12.09
C GLU A 126 9.96 6.85 13.26
N LYS A 127 10.00 7.67 14.32
CA LYS A 127 9.20 7.49 15.53
C LYS A 127 8.26 8.68 15.73
N SER A 128 7.13 8.42 16.39
CA SER A 128 6.16 9.46 16.75
C SER A 128 6.79 10.62 17.52
N THR A 129 7.77 10.37 18.39
CA THR A 129 8.50 11.43 19.10
C THR A 129 9.24 12.40 18.16
N GLY A 130 9.78 11.90 17.05
CA GLY A 130 10.45 12.73 16.04
C GLY A 130 9.45 13.58 15.27
N VAL A 131 8.30 13.00 14.92
CA VAL A 131 7.18 13.72 14.31
C VAL A 131 6.64 14.82 15.24
N SER A 132 6.39 14.50 16.51
CA SER A 132 5.89 15.48 17.48
C SER A 132 6.89 16.61 17.71
N ALA A 133 8.19 16.30 17.78
CA ALA A 133 9.24 17.31 17.87
C ALA A 133 9.26 18.21 16.63
N PHE A 134 9.20 17.64 15.43
CA PHE A 134 9.20 18.40 14.19
C PHE A 134 8.02 19.36 14.08
N LEU A 135 6.83 18.95 14.55
CA LEU A 135 5.62 19.76 14.45
C LEU A 135 5.43 20.78 15.59
N ALA A 136 6.01 20.55 16.77
CA ALA A 136 5.75 21.37 17.96
C ALA A 136 6.98 22.06 18.56
N ALA A 137 8.20 21.57 18.31
CA ALA A 137 9.39 22.13 18.95
C ALA A 137 9.88 23.45 18.32
N ASN A 138 9.63 23.66 17.02
CA ASN A 138 9.95 24.89 16.31
C ASN A 138 8.86 25.24 15.28
N GLY A 139 8.82 26.51 14.89
CA GLY A 139 7.82 27.04 13.97
C GLY A 139 8.22 26.96 12.49
N ASP A 140 9.44 26.55 12.17
CA ASP A 140 10.04 26.71 10.83
C ASP A 140 9.22 26.00 9.74
N PHE A 141 8.75 24.77 10.04
CA PHE A 141 7.85 24.05 9.14
C PHE A 141 6.58 24.85 8.84
N TRP A 142 5.92 25.37 9.88
CA TRP A 142 4.69 26.14 9.73
C TRP A 142 4.94 27.47 9.00
N GLN A 143 6.05 28.15 9.29
CA GLN A 143 6.46 29.38 8.60
C GLN A 143 6.71 29.12 7.10
N SER A 144 7.28 27.96 6.74
CA SER A 144 7.54 27.61 5.34
C SER A 144 6.25 27.48 4.50
N LEU A 145 5.10 27.26 5.14
CA LEU A 145 3.79 27.17 4.49
C LEU A 145 3.14 28.55 4.24
N ALA A 146 3.89 29.65 4.41
CA ALA A 146 3.49 30.98 3.99
C ALA A 146 3.09 31.03 2.49
N PRO A 147 1.96 31.67 2.12
CA PRO A 147 1.06 32.51 2.92
C PRO A 147 -0.25 31.81 3.37
N ALA A 148 -0.34 30.47 3.36
CA ALA A 148 -1.55 29.71 3.70
C ALA A 148 -2.04 29.88 5.15
N ASP A 149 -3.27 30.32 5.37
CA ASP A 149 -3.83 30.47 6.71
C ASP A 149 -4.29 29.11 7.28
N HIS A 150 -4.73 28.20 6.41
CA HIS A 150 -5.21 26.87 6.78
C HIS A 150 -4.34 25.76 6.21
N VAL A 151 -3.94 24.84 7.08
CA VAL A 151 -3.08 23.70 6.75
C VAL A 151 -3.82 22.40 7.02
N LEU A 152 -4.11 21.63 5.97
CA LEU A 152 -4.57 20.26 6.09
C LEU A 152 -3.35 19.33 6.15
N LEU A 153 -3.00 18.87 7.34
CA LEU A 153 -1.94 17.89 7.53
C LEU A 153 -2.51 16.47 7.45
N PHE A 154 -1.91 15.62 6.62
CA PHE A 154 -2.33 14.23 6.46
C PHE A 154 -1.12 13.28 6.43
N GLN A 155 -1.24 12.14 7.11
CA GLN A 155 -0.24 11.08 7.17
C GLN A 155 -0.53 9.96 6.16
N ALA A 156 0.47 9.13 5.90
CA ALA A 156 0.39 8.06 4.90
C ALA A 156 -0.65 6.95 5.20
N ASP A 157 -1.20 6.95 6.41
CA ASP A 157 -2.23 6.08 6.98
C ASP A 157 -3.56 6.82 7.27
N SER A 158 -3.77 7.94 6.58
CA SER A 158 -5.05 8.67 6.54
C SER A 158 -5.63 8.73 5.12
N ILE A 159 -6.94 8.98 5.01
CA ILE A 159 -7.61 9.14 3.72
C ILE A 159 -8.79 10.12 3.83
N LEU A 160 -9.11 10.81 2.73
CA LEU A 160 -10.40 11.48 2.55
C LEU A 160 -11.37 10.58 1.78
N CYS A 161 -12.64 10.61 2.15
CA CYS A 161 -13.67 9.72 1.59
C CYS A 161 -14.44 10.44 0.48
N SER A 162 -14.32 9.98 -0.77
CA SER A 162 -14.97 10.67 -1.93
C SER A 162 -16.50 10.60 -1.87
N ASN A 163 -17.05 9.65 -1.11
CA ASN A 163 -18.49 9.54 -0.86
C ASN A 163 -19.02 10.58 0.13
N SER A 164 -18.14 11.29 0.85
CA SER A 164 -18.57 12.32 1.79
C SER A 164 -19.18 13.51 1.06
N PRO A 165 -20.38 13.97 1.46
CA PRO A 165 -20.95 15.21 0.93
C PRO A 165 -20.26 16.46 1.50
N ARG A 166 -19.44 16.29 2.55
CA ARG A 166 -18.72 17.37 3.21
C ARG A 166 -17.41 17.65 2.49
N ARG A 167 -16.89 18.86 2.68
CA ARG A 167 -15.60 19.31 2.16
C ARG A 167 -14.71 19.74 3.31
N VAL A 168 -13.40 19.75 3.12
CA VAL A 168 -12.46 20.29 4.11
C VAL A 168 -12.77 21.77 4.39
N ASP A 169 -13.22 22.50 3.37
CA ASP A 169 -13.65 23.90 3.46
C ASP A 169 -14.77 24.13 4.50
N ASP A 170 -15.60 23.12 4.78
CA ASP A 170 -16.70 23.21 5.76
C ASP A 170 -16.19 23.33 7.22
N PHE A 171 -14.89 23.14 7.44
CA PHE A 171 -14.27 23.12 8.77
C PHE A 171 -13.25 24.26 8.98
N LEU A 172 -13.12 25.18 8.03
CA LEU A 172 -12.11 26.27 8.09
C LEU A 172 -12.35 27.27 9.23
N GLU A 173 -13.54 27.30 9.82
CA GLU A 173 -13.81 28.16 10.98
C GLU A 173 -13.05 27.74 12.24
N TYR A 174 -12.61 26.49 12.32
CA TYR A 174 -11.95 25.93 13.50
C TYR A 174 -10.43 26.16 13.46
N ASP A 175 -9.87 26.50 14.62
CA ASP A 175 -8.43 26.67 14.79
C ASP A 175 -7.68 25.32 14.71
N PHE A 176 -8.35 24.24 15.13
CA PHE A 176 -7.84 22.87 15.06
C PHE A 176 -8.99 21.86 15.05
N VAL A 177 -8.98 20.95 14.08
CA VAL A 177 -9.87 19.79 14.04
C VAL A 177 -9.12 18.57 13.51
N GLY A 178 -9.41 17.42 14.11
CA GLY A 178 -8.94 16.11 13.69
C GLY A 178 -9.92 15.03 14.14
N ALA A 179 -9.57 13.76 14.01
CA ALA A 179 -10.40 12.68 14.52
C ALA A 179 -10.43 12.71 16.06
N PRO A 180 -11.60 12.69 16.72
CA PRO A 180 -11.63 12.73 18.18
C PRO A 180 -11.09 11.44 18.81
N ILE A 181 -10.41 11.63 19.93
CA ILE A 181 -9.73 10.55 20.66
C ILE A 181 -10.59 10.12 21.86
N SER A 182 -10.90 8.83 21.94
CA SER A 182 -11.56 8.23 23.09
C SER A 182 -10.77 8.52 24.37
N SER A 183 -11.48 8.86 25.45
CA SER A 183 -10.92 9.22 26.76
C SER A 183 -10.00 8.17 27.38
N GLN A 184 -10.08 6.91 26.91
CA GLN A 184 -9.15 5.85 27.28
C GLN A 184 -7.72 6.07 26.78
N TYR A 185 -7.55 6.79 25.66
CA TYR A 185 -6.28 6.93 24.96
C TYR A 185 -5.73 8.36 24.98
N GLY A 186 -6.57 9.36 25.23
CA GLY A 186 -6.17 10.76 25.24
C GLY A 186 -7.38 11.69 25.30
N ALA A 187 -7.16 12.96 24.95
CA ALA A 187 -8.21 13.96 24.82
C ALA A 187 -8.08 14.72 23.51
N GLY A 188 -9.17 15.37 23.09
CA GLY A 188 -9.17 16.21 21.90
C GLY A 188 -9.10 15.39 20.62
N TYR A 189 -8.21 15.78 19.72
CA TYR A 189 -8.15 15.25 18.36
C TYR A 189 -6.78 14.68 18.02
N ASN A 190 -6.77 13.68 17.14
CA ASN A 190 -5.56 13.09 16.58
C ASN A 190 -4.95 13.99 15.48
N GLY A 191 -3.61 14.05 15.44
CA GLY A 191 -2.87 14.88 14.50
C GLY A 191 -2.73 14.34 13.08
N GLY A 192 -2.94 13.04 12.86
CA GLY A 192 -2.58 12.32 11.63
C GLY A 192 -3.47 12.59 10.41
N LEU A 193 -4.68 13.08 10.64
CA LEU A 193 -5.48 13.80 9.64
C LEU A 193 -6.11 14.98 10.37
N SER A 194 -5.57 16.17 10.15
CA SER A 194 -6.01 17.36 10.88
C SER A 194 -5.95 18.62 10.04
N LEU A 195 -6.93 19.49 10.25
CA LEU A 195 -6.95 20.85 9.71
C LEU A 195 -6.56 21.81 10.83
N ARG A 196 -5.56 22.66 10.56
CA ARG A 196 -5.00 23.59 11.56
C ARG A 196 -4.92 25.00 11.00
N ASN A 197 -5.25 25.99 11.84
CA ASN A 197 -4.96 27.40 11.58
C ASN A 197 -3.46 27.63 11.82
N ARG A 198 -2.72 27.99 10.76
CA ARG A 198 -1.26 28.17 10.81
C ARG A 198 -0.88 29.27 11.80
N THR A 199 -1.57 30.40 11.77
CA THR A 199 -1.26 31.54 12.64
C THR A 199 -1.46 31.16 14.10
N ARG A 200 -2.59 30.53 14.44
CA ARG A 200 -2.84 30.04 15.80
C ARG A 200 -1.79 29.02 16.24
N THR A 201 -1.38 28.13 15.33
CA THR A 201 -0.36 27.11 15.60
C THR A 201 0.99 27.74 15.94
N LEU A 202 1.41 28.76 15.18
CA LEU A 202 2.64 29.52 15.43
C LEU A 202 2.58 30.27 16.77
N GLU A 203 1.47 30.94 17.07
CA GLU A 203 1.26 31.62 18.36
C GLU A 203 1.44 30.67 19.56
N ILE A 204 0.93 29.44 19.46
CA ILE A 204 1.11 28.42 20.50
C ILE A 204 2.59 28.01 20.64
N ILE A 205 3.27 27.73 19.53
CA ILE A 205 4.69 27.34 19.53
C ILE A 205 5.58 28.45 20.13
N GLU A 206 5.28 29.71 19.83
CA GLU A 206 6.04 30.87 20.31
C GLU A 206 5.76 31.19 21.78
N SER A 207 4.54 30.93 22.27
CA SER A 207 4.12 31.25 23.64
C SER A 207 4.45 30.17 24.66
N VAL A 208 4.45 28.90 24.26
CA VAL A 208 4.65 27.76 25.17
C VAL A 208 5.72 26.84 24.60
N LYS A 209 6.76 26.59 25.39
CA LYS A 209 7.78 25.60 25.01
C LYS A 209 7.18 24.19 25.04
N TRP A 210 7.32 23.46 23.94
CA TRP A 210 6.92 22.06 23.86
C TRP A 210 7.65 21.21 24.92
N ASN A 211 6.91 20.31 25.56
CA ASN A 211 7.36 19.56 26.75
C ASN A 211 7.66 18.08 26.46
N GLY A 212 7.66 17.65 25.21
CA GLY A 212 7.91 16.26 24.82
C GLY A 212 6.65 15.38 24.72
N GLU A 213 5.46 15.91 25.03
CA GLU A 213 4.19 15.22 24.79
C GLU A 213 3.92 14.99 23.30
N PHE A 214 3.02 14.06 22.97
CA PHE A 214 2.50 13.98 21.61
C PHE A 214 1.93 15.34 21.20
N GLU A 215 2.28 15.78 19.99
CA GLU A 215 2.01 17.13 19.52
C GLU A 215 0.52 17.43 19.48
N ASP A 216 -0.30 16.46 19.10
CA ASP A 216 -1.74 16.62 19.00
C ASP A 216 -2.39 16.84 20.38
N GLN A 217 -1.97 16.06 21.38
CA GLN A 217 -2.35 16.24 22.78
C GLN A 217 -1.86 17.58 23.33
N TRP A 218 -0.62 17.96 23.02
CA TRP A 218 -0.04 19.21 23.48
C TRP A 218 -0.76 20.42 22.87
N PHE A 219 -0.92 20.45 21.54
CA PHE A 219 -1.65 21.51 20.84
C PHE A 219 -3.08 21.62 21.34
N TYR A 220 -3.80 20.50 21.47
CA TYR A 220 -5.17 20.52 21.99
C TYR A 220 -5.24 21.17 23.38
N LYS A 221 -4.35 20.79 24.32
CA LYS A 221 -4.29 21.40 25.66
C LYS A 221 -4.03 22.89 25.60
N GLN A 222 -3.07 23.34 24.79
CA GLN A 222 -2.73 24.76 24.68
C GLN A 222 -3.86 25.57 24.02
N LEU A 223 -4.50 25.02 22.99
CA LEU A 223 -5.63 25.63 22.30
C LEU A 223 -6.84 25.81 23.22
N VAL A 224 -7.14 24.81 24.05
CA VAL A 224 -8.16 24.94 25.10
C VAL A 224 -7.78 26.05 26.09
N ALA A 225 -6.52 26.11 26.53
CA ALA A 225 -6.05 27.11 27.50
C ALA A 225 -6.17 28.55 27.01
N VAL A 226 -6.02 28.79 25.70
CA VAL A 226 -6.17 30.12 25.08
C VAL A 226 -7.59 30.42 24.58
N GLY A 227 -8.53 29.50 24.76
CA GLY A 227 -9.92 29.67 24.29
C GLY A 227 -10.05 29.69 22.77
N ALA A 228 -9.27 28.87 22.06
CA ALA A 228 -9.34 28.73 20.61
C ALA A 228 -10.71 28.21 20.15
N ASN A 229 -11.08 28.47 18.88
CA ASN A 229 -12.32 27.94 18.31
C ASN A 229 -12.14 26.46 17.94
N LEU A 230 -12.66 25.57 18.78
CA LEU A 230 -12.56 24.11 18.62
C LEU A 230 -13.95 23.49 18.44
N PRO A 231 -14.13 22.51 17.53
CA PRO A 231 -15.41 21.88 17.31
C PRO A 231 -15.82 20.97 18.47
N THR A 232 -17.12 20.69 18.60
CA THR A 232 -17.57 19.60 19.47
C THR A 232 -17.08 18.24 18.96
N GLU A 233 -17.08 17.22 19.81
CA GLU A 233 -16.73 15.85 19.40
C GLU A 233 -17.61 15.36 18.24
N GLU A 234 -18.89 15.72 18.23
CA GLU A 234 -19.83 15.37 17.16
C GLU A 234 -19.41 15.98 15.82
N VAL A 235 -19.02 17.26 15.81
CA VAL A 235 -18.52 17.93 14.59
C VAL A 235 -17.15 17.36 14.19
N ALA A 236 -16.25 17.10 15.14
CA ALA A 236 -14.95 16.48 14.86
C ALA A 236 -15.10 15.06 14.24
N ASN A 237 -16.07 14.27 14.69
CA ASN A 237 -16.40 12.97 14.10
C ASN A 237 -16.95 13.07 12.67
N GLN A 238 -17.53 14.21 12.28
CA GLN A 238 -17.91 14.47 10.89
C GLN A 238 -16.68 14.78 10.02
N PHE A 239 -15.62 15.36 10.60
CA PHE A 239 -14.34 15.60 9.92
C PHE A 239 -13.56 14.30 9.73
N ALA A 240 -13.25 13.57 10.80
CA ALA A 240 -12.51 12.32 10.68
C ALA A 240 -12.83 11.29 11.77
N VAL A 241 -12.62 10.02 11.45
CA VAL A 241 -12.72 8.88 12.38
C VAL A 241 -11.36 8.22 12.59
N GLU A 242 -11.03 7.96 13.85
CA GLU A 242 -9.91 7.13 14.28
C GLU A 242 -10.35 6.15 15.37
N THR A 243 -10.56 6.63 16.60
CA THR A 243 -10.88 5.77 17.76
C THR A 243 -12.39 5.70 18.04
N ILE A 244 -13.11 6.78 17.75
CA ILE A 244 -14.56 6.90 17.94
C ILE A 244 -15.23 6.71 16.59
N PHE A 245 -16.19 5.79 16.52
CA PHE A 245 -16.87 5.44 15.28
C PHE A 245 -17.89 6.52 14.89
N ALA A 246 -17.92 6.88 13.60
CA ALA A 246 -19.00 7.62 12.98
C ALA A 246 -19.34 6.99 11.61
N GLU A 247 -20.60 7.04 11.19
CA GLU A 247 -21.05 6.31 10.00
C GLU A 247 -20.57 6.94 8.68
N SER A 248 -20.45 8.27 8.63
CA SER A 248 -20.20 9.01 7.39
C SER A 248 -19.20 10.17 7.55
N PRO A 249 -17.96 9.93 8.03
CA PRO A 249 -16.96 10.99 8.17
C PRO A 249 -16.38 11.44 6.82
N LEU A 250 -15.83 12.65 6.78
CA LEU A 250 -15.07 13.17 5.65
C LEU A 250 -13.73 12.44 5.45
N GLY A 251 -13.09 12.00 6.54
CA GLY A 251 -11.83 11.28 6.45
C GLY A 251 -11.68 10.18 7.49
N LEU A 252 -10.70 9.32 7.28
CA LEU A 252 -10.37 8.20 8.17
C LEU A 252 -8.87 8.23 8.47
N HIS A 253 -8.50 7.83 9.68
CA HIS A 253 -7.12 7.67 10.12
C HIS A 253 -6.96 6.36 10.90
N GLN A 254 -6.01 5.50 10.49
CA GLN A 254 -5.71 4.23 11.14
C GLN A 254 -6.93 3.33 11.49
N VAL A 255 -8.00 3.34 10.70
CA VAL A 255 -9.26 2.65 11.10
C VAL A 255 -9.12 1.14 11.27
N HIS A 256 -8.22 0.51 10.51
CA HIS A 256 -7.92 -0.92 10.67
C HIS A 256 -7.21 -1.23 12.00
N ARG A 257 -6.62 -0.24 12.66
CA ARG A 257 -6.06 -0.36 14.01
C ARG A 257 -7.17 -0.39 15.04
N TRP A 258 -8.14 0.52 14.94
CA TRP A 258 -9.10 0.82 16.01
C TRP A 258 -10.47 0.12 15.88
N HIS A 259 -10.92 -0.17 14.65
CA HIS A 259 -12.24 -0.76 14.42
C HIS A 259 -12.15 -2.21 13.94
N ARG A 260 -13.13 -3.03 14.34
CA ARG A 260 -13.30 -4.43 13.93
C ARG A 260 -14.78 -4.72 13.66
N GLY A 261 -15.07 -5.88 13.10
CA GLY A 261 -16.44 -6.33 12.89
C GLY A 261 -17.26 -5.38 12.02
N ASP A 262 -18.50 -5.13 12.41
CA ASP A 262 -19.45 -4.39 11.58
C ASP A 262 -19.10 -2.91 11.44
N ASN A 263 -18.49 -2.28 12.45
CA ASN A 263 -18.02 -0.90 12.35
C ASN A 263 -16.96 -0.75 11.25
N LEU A 264 -15.97 -1.65 11.20
CA LEU A 264 -14.95 -1.62 10.15
C LEU A 264 -15.57 -1.88 8.77
N LYS A 265 -16.53 -2.82 8.65
CA LYS A 265 -17.23 -3.07 7.39
C LYS A 265 -17.98 -1.83 6.90
N LYS A 266 -18.71 -1.15 7.80
CA LYS A 266 -19.42 0.10 7.48
C LYS A 266 -18.45 1.18 6.99
N LEU A 267 -17.32 1.37 7.67
CA LEU A 267 -16.31 2.35 7.26
C LEU A 267 -15.68 2.02 5.90
N ILE A 268 -15.36 0.76 5.64
CA ILE A 268 -14.82 0.33 4.33
C ILE A 268 -15.87 0.48 3.22
N GLN A 269 -17.15 0.21 3.53
CA GLN A 269 -18.24 0.42 2.58
C GLN A 269 -18.45 1.91 2.28
N TRP A 270 -18.37 2.75 3.32
CA TRP A 270 -18.49 4.20 3.21
C TRP A 270 -17.30 4.80 2.44
N CYS A 271 -16.09 4.35 2.75
CA CYS A 271 -14.83 4.93 2.29
C CYS A 271 -13.89 3.81 1.81
N PRO A 272 -14.17 3.19 0.66
CA PRO A 272 -13.35 2.10 0.13
C PRO A 272 -11.89 2.50 -0.11
N GLU A 273 -11.63 3.80 -0.28
CA GLU A 273 -10.31 4.40 -0.45
C GLU A 273 -9.42 4.27 0.79
N VAL A 274 -9.95 3.86 1.93
CA VAL A 274 -9.09 3.56 3.09
C VAL A 274 -8.11 2.42 2.82
N GLN A 275 -8.38 1.58 1.81
CA GLN A 275 -7.45 0.56 1.36
C GLN A 275 -6.18 1.15 0.73
N ILE A 276 -6.22 2.38 0.21
CA ILE A 276 -5.05 3.15 -0.25
C ILE A 276 -4.10 3.42 0.92
N ALA A 277 -4.66 3.80 2.07
CA ALA A 277 -3.91 4.07 3.29
C ALA A 277 -3.42 2.79 3.98
N ASP A 278 -4.17 1.67 3.88
CA ASP A 278 -4.00 0.52 4.78
C ASP A 278 -3.62 -0.83 4.14
N GLY A 279 -3.60 -1.01 2.80
CA GLY A 279 -3.26 -2.30 2.17
C GLY A 279 -1.77 -2.51 1.79
N THR A 280 -1.17 -3.64 2.18
CA THR A 280 0.17 -4.08 1.72
C THR A 280 0.13 -5.45 1.05
N LEU A 281 0.69 -5.57 -0.16
CA LEU A 281 0.95 -6.83 -0.84
C LEU A 281 2.39 -7.26 -0.53
N ILE A 282 2.58 -8.42 0.10
CA ILE A 282 3.89 -9.04 0.29
C ILE A 282 4.07 -10.11 -0.76
N GLU A 283 5.10 -9.98 -1.58
CA GLU A 283 5.39 -10.87 -2.70
C GLU A 283 6.68 -11.65 -2.49
N THR A 284 6.59 -12.97 -2.57
CA THR A 284 7.74 -13.86 -2.50
C THR A 284 7.87 -14.60 -3.83
N ARG A 285 8.94 -14.26 -4.58
CA ARG A 285 9.20 -14.71 -5.96
C ARG A 285 9.66 -16.17 -6.06
N GLY A 286 9.69 -16.70 -7.28
CA GLY A 286 10.17 -18.05 -7.57
C GLY A 286 11.68 -18.13 -7.80
N THR A 287 12.19 -19.37 -7.85
CA THR A 287 13.62 -19.65 -8.07
C THR A 287 14.15 -18.99 -9.35
N GLY A 288 15.33 -18.38 -9.26
CA GLY A 288 16.02 -17.76 -10.39
C GLY A 288 15.46 -16.41 -10.83
N GLU A 289 14.36 -15.94 -10.26
CA GLU A 289 13.89 -14.57 -10.50
C GLU A 289 14.84 -13.55 -9.83
N PRO A 290 15.11 -12.39 -10.47
CA PRO A 290 15.89 -11.33 -9.85
C PRO A 290 15.16 -10.74 -8.63
N GLN A 291 15.90 -10.16 -7.68
CA GLN A 291 15.29 -9.46 -6.55
C GLN A 291 14.38 -8.33 -7.06
N GLY A 292 13.14 -8.30 -6.56
CA GLY A 292 12.09 -7.40 -7.05
C GLY A 292 10.74 -8.10 -7.16
N PRO A 293 9.77 -7.49 -7.88
CA PRO A 293 8.46 -8.09 -8.11
C PRO A 293 8.56 -9.39 -8.90
N SER A 294 7.78 -10.41 -8.52
CA SER A 294 7.74 -11.67 -9.30
C SER A 294 7.02 -11.42 -10.63
N ASN A 295 7.56 -11.98 -11.71
CA ASN A 295 6.93 -11.90 -13.03
C ASN A 295 5.55 -12.56 -13.04
N SER A 296 5.32 -13.53 -12.17
CA SER A 296 4.08 -14.29 -12.08
C SER A 296 2.89 -13.48 -11.55
N PHE A 297 3.13 -12.34 -10.92
CA PHE A 297 2.06 -11.46 -10.38
C PHE A 297 1.92 -10.12 -11.12
N LYS A 298 2.83 -9.79 -12.05
CA LYS A 298 2.89 -8.45 -12.68
C LYS A 298 1.55 -7.93 -13.20
N THR A 299 0.82 -8.75 -13.96
CA THR A 299 -0.46 -8.34 -14.57
C THR A 299 -1.55 -8.12 -13.52
N MET A 300 -1.75 -9.08 -12.61
CA MET A 300 -2.73 -8.93 -11.54
C MET A 300 -2.38 -7.75 -10.64
N ASP A 301 -1.10 -7.49 -10.39
CA ASP A 301 -0.67 -6.40 -9.53
C ASP A 301 -0.91 -5.05 -10.17
N ALA A 302 -0.60 -4.90 -11.46
CA ALA A 302 -0.96 -3.68 -12.18
C ALA A 302 -2.47 -3.41 -12.08
N ALA A 303 -3.31 -4.44 -12.25
CA ALA A 303 -4.76 -4.31 -12.16
C ALA A 303 -5.27 -4.08 -10.73
N ILE A 304 -4.69 -4.75 -9.73
CA ILE A 304 -5.02 -4.57 -8.30
C ILE A 304 -4.63 -3.16 -7.89
N LEU A 305 -3.43 -2.69 -8.23
CA LEU A 305 -2.94 -1.35 -7.90
C LEU A 305 -3.67 -0.24 -8.67
N ALA A 306 -4.17 -0.52 -9.86
CA ALA A 306 -5.04 0.42 -10.58
C ALA A 306 -6.44 0.53 -9.92
N LYS A 307 -6.95 -0.55 -9.33
CA LYS A 307 -8.28 -0.61 -8.69
C LYS A 307 -8.27 -0.29 -7.19
N LEU A 308 -7.13 -0.52 -6.55
CA LEU A 308 -6.77 -0.11 -5.20
C LEU A 308 -5.65 0.89 -5.41
N MET A 309 -6.02 2.14 -5.67
CA MET A 309 -5.04 3.22 -5.72
C MET A 309 -4.12 3.03 -4.49
N GLY A 310 -2.85 2.66 -4.64
CA GLY A 310 -1.96 2.57 -3.48
C GLY A 310 -2.13 1.42 -2.49
N SER A 311 -2.24 0.17 -2.94
CA SER A 311 -1.66 -0.90 -2.10
C SER A 311 -0.13 -0.76 -2.13
N SER A 312 0.56 -0.81 -0.99
CA SER A 312 2.03 -0.87 -1.01
C SER A 312 2.51 -2.29 -1.32
N LYS A 313 3.54 -2.44 -2.15
CA LYS A 313 4.22 -3.72 -2.39
C LYS A 313 5.48 -3.83 -1.52
N TYR A 314 5.69 -4.99 -0.94
CA TYR A 314 6.93 -5.40 -0.30
C TYR A 314 7.41 -6.69 -0.97
N ASN A 315 8.55 -6.62 -1.65
CA ASN A 315 9.13 -7.78 -2.32
C ASN A 315 10.09 -8.45 -1.35
N THR A 316 9.77 -9.67 -0.91
CA THR A 316 10.58 -10.43 0.04
C THR A 316 12.04 -10.50 -0.43
N VAL A 317 12.95 -10.13 0.46
CA VAL A 317 14.40 -10.08 0.25
C VAL A 317 14.99 -11.43 0.62
N TYR A 318 15.34 -12.20 -0.41
CA TYR A 318 16.06 -13.46 -0.27
C TYR A 318 16.68 -13.88 -1.61
N LEU A 319 17.51 -14.92 -1.62
CA LEU A 319 18.29 -15.29 -2.80
C LEU A 319 17.47 -15.86 -3.96
N ALA A 320 16.31 -16.48 -3.68
CA ALA A 320 15.57 -17.28 -4.65
C ALA A 320 16.46 -18.30 -5.39
N SER A 321 17.37 -18.95 -4.66
CA SER A 321 18.41 -19.82 -5.20
C SER A 321 17.90 -21.21 -5.57
N VAL A 322 18.64 -21.89 -6.45
CA VAL A 322 18.30 -23.23 -6.95
C VAL A 322 18.38 -24.34 -5.89
N ASP A 323 19.06 -24.09 -4.77
CA ASP A 323 19.17 -25.01 -3.63
C ASP A 323 17.86 -25.19 -2.83
N GLN A 324 16.82 -24.46 -3.19
CA GLN A 324 15.49 -24.50 -2.56
C GLN A 324 15.44 -24.09 -1.08
N ASN A 325 16.50 -23.47 -0.57
CA ASN A 325 16.50 -22.95 0.80
C ASN A 325 15.84 -21.57 0.88
N SER A 326 14.58 -21.53 1.31
CA SER A 326 13.80 -20.30 1.42
C SER A 326 13.69 -19.73 2.85
N ALA A 327 14.46 -20.25 3.82
CA ALA A 327 14.34 -19.86 5.23
C ALA A 327 14.53 -18.35 5.47
N ALA A 328 15.46 -17.72 4.71
CA ALA A 328 15.64 -16.27 4.73
C ALA A 328 14.41 -15.53 4.22
N GLY A 329 13.77 -16.01 3.16
CA GLY A 329 12.52 -15.45 2.65
C GLY A 329 11.38 -15.59 3.66
N THR A 330 11.25 -16.73 4.32
CA THR A 330 10.28 -16.95 5.40
C THR A 330 10.47 -15.97 6.56
N ALA A 331 11.72 -15.70 6.94
CA ALA A 331 12.04 -14.73 8.00
C ALA A 331 11.70 -13.29 7.56
N ASP A 332 12.03 -12.95 6.30
CA ASP A 332 11.84 -11.62 5.76
C ASP A 332 10.36 -11.27 5.50
N ILE A 333 9.49 -12.25 5.21
CA ILE A 333 8.04 -12.03 5.22
C ILE A 333 7.60 -11.44 6.57
N ASN A 334 8.09 -11.97 7.69
CA ASN A 334 7.78 -11.43 9.02
C ASN A 334 8.34 -10.01 9.22
N THR A 335 9.51 -9.70 8.65
CA THR A 335 10.07 -8.34 8.61
C THR A 335 9.15 -7.40 7.84
N GLY A 336 8.66 -7.82 6.67
CA GLY A 336 7.68 -7.09 5.87
C GLY A 336 6.42 -6.73 6.66
N LEU A 337 5.84 -7.68 7.40
CA LEU A 337 4.71 -7.38 8.28
C LEU A 337 5.06 -6.36 9.37
N LYS A 338 6.23 -6.51 10.02
CA LYS A 338 6.68 -5.63 11.10
C LYS A 338 7.02 -4.22 10.63
N SER A 339 7.41 -4.05 9.36
CA SER A 339 7.70 -2.74 8.78
C SER A 339 6.47 -1.83 8.72
N ASN A 340 5.25 -2.41 8.75
CA ASN A 340 3.99 -1.67 8.66
C ASN A 340 2.90 -2.29 9.56
N PRO A 341 3.08 -2.31 10.90
CA PRO A 341 2.30 -3.15 11.81
C PRO A 341 0.80 -2.80 11.91
N ASN A 342 0.41 -1.60 11.44
CA ASN A 342 -0.98 -1.14 11.43
C ASN A 342 -1.73 -1.47 10.12
N ARG A 343 -1.06 -2.07 9.13
CA ARG A 343 -1.63 -2.34 7.81
C ARG A 343 -2.25 -3.74 7.69
N CYS A 344 -3.13 -3.88 6.71
CA CYS A 344 -3.64 -5.16 6.25
C CYS A 344 -2.69 -5.75 5.20
N PHE A 345 -2.47 -7.05 5.24
CA PHE A 345 -1.53 -7.73 4.35
C PHE A 345 -2.22 -8.76 3.47
N ILE A 346 -1.74 -8.87 2.24
CA ILE A 346 -1.98 -10.00 1.34
C ILE A 346 -0.63 -10.64 1.06
N LEU A 347 -0.49 -11.93 1.32
CA LEU A 347 0.72 -12.67 0.99
C LEU A 347 0.54 -13.32 -0.39
N LYS A 348 1.54 -13.18 -1.26
CA LYS A 348 1.58 -13.82 -2.57
C LYS A 348 2.86 -14.60 -2.72
N GLY A 349 2.75 -15.87 -3.10
CA GLY A 349 3.90 -16.76 -3.24
C GLY A 349 3.85 -17.56 -4.53
N TYR A 350 4.96 -17.61 -5.25
CA TYR A 350 5.11 -18.41 -6.47
C TYR A 350 6.24 -19.42 -6.31
N SER A 351 5.99 -20.69 -6.65
CA SER A 351 7.02 -21.74 -6.64
C SER A 351 7.71 -21.83 -5.27
N GLN A 352 9.04 -21.71 -5.21
CA GLN A 352 9.78 -21.62 -3.95
C GLN A 352 9.26 -20.53 -2.98
N GLY A 353 8.80 -19.39 -3.50
CA GLY A 353 8.20 -18.34 -2.69
C GLY A 353 6.83 -18.72 -2.12
N ALA A 354 6.09 -19.63 -2.77
CA ALA A 354 4.88 -20.21 -2.20
C ALA A 354 5.21 -21.10 -1.00
N ALA A 355 6.27 -21.93 -1.09
CA ALA A 355 6.76 -22.72 0.04
C ALA A 355 7.18 -21.81 1.21
N ALA A 356 7.97 -20.76 0.94
CA ALA A 356 8.37 -19.78 1.94
C ALA A 356 7.17 -19.11 2.64
N THR A 357 6.14 -18.77 1.85
CA THR A 357 4.89 -18.18 2.35
C THR A 357 4.14 -19.16 3.26
N VAL A 358 4.03 -20.43 2.86
CA VAL A 358 3.44 -21.49 3.68
C VAL A 358 4.22 -21.68 4.98
N ASP A 359 5.55 -21.66 4.94
CA ASP A 359 6.41 -21.83 6.11
C ASP A 359 6.38 -20.63 7.07
N ALA A 360 5.94 -19.47 6.60
CA ALA A 360 5.71 -18.29 7.43
C ALA A 360 4.41 -18.41 8.24
N MET A 361 3.37 -19.04 7.68
CA MET A 361 2.01 -19.08 8.26
C MET A 361 1.96 -19.55 9.73
N PRO A 362 2.67 -20.62 10.16
CA PRO A 362 2.66 -21.03 11.57
C PRO A 362 3.34 -20.04 12.51
N LYS A 363 4.23 -19.18 11.99
CA LYS A 363 4.98 -18.17 12.76
C LYS A 363 4.21 -16.87 12.91
N LEU A 364 3.24 -16.61 12.02
CA LEU A 364 2.39 -15.43 12.03
C LEU A 364 1.16 -15.66 12.91
N THR A 365 1.31 -15.47 14.22
CA THR A 365 0.24 -15.68 15.22
C THR A 365 -0.44 -14.39 15.64
N SER A 366 -1.61 -14.50 16.28
CA SER A 366 -2.33 -13.40 16.93
C SER A 366 -2.51 -12.16 16.05
N ALA A 367 -1.86 -11.03 16.38
CA ALA A 367 -1.96 -9.79 15.63
C ALA A 367 -1.48 -9.95 14.18
N ALA A 368 -0.37 -10.66 13.95
CA ALA A 368 0.14 -10.90 12.60
C ALA A 368 -0.80 -11.77 11.78
N PHE A 369 -1.39 -12.82 12.39
CA PHE A 369 -2.43 -13.62 11.75
C PHE A 369 -3.61 -12.75 11.31
N ASN A 370 -4.10 -11.88 12.18
CA ASN A 370 -5.25 -11.02 11.92
C ASN A 370 -4.97 -9.91 10.89
N ALA A 371 -3.72 -9.44 10.82
CA ALA A 371 -3.28 -8.44 9.86
C ALA A 371 -3.27 -9.02 8.43
N VAL A 372 -2.92 -10.30 8.25
CA VAL A 372 -3.00 -10.96 6.94
C VAL A 372 -4.44 -11.33 6.59
N LYS A 373 -5.01 -10.61 5.61
CA LYS A 373 -6.39 -10.77 5.13
C LYS A 373 -6.55 -11.86 4.08
N GLY A 374 -5.48 -12.20 3.37
CA GLY A 374 -5.51 -13.19 2.31
C GLY A 374 -4.13 -13.73 1.94
N VAL A 375 -4.11 -14.95 1.42
CA VAL A 375 -2.92 -15.58 0.84
C VAL A 375 -3.28 -16.10 -0.55
N PHE A 376 -2.50 -15.74 -1.56
CA PHE A 376 -2.66 -16.23 -2.93
C PHE A 376 -1.38 -16.95 -3.37
N LEU A 377 -1.49 -18.24 -3.64
CA LEU A 377 -0.35 -19.10 -3.99
C LEU A 377 -0.52 -19.63 -5.40
N ILE A 378 0.58 -19.73 -6.14
CA ILE A 378 0.64 -20.36 -7.47
C ILE A 378 1.84 -21.31 -7.55
N GLY A 379 1.63 -22.50 -8.11
CA GLY A 379 2.69 -23.51 -8.28
C GLY A 379 3.31 -23.93 -6.95
N ASN A 380 2.50 -24.10 -5.90
CA ASN A 380 2.94 -24.35 -4.54
C ASN A 380 3.60 -25.74 -4.35
N PRO A 381 4.90 -25.83 -3.99
CA PRO A 381 5.53 -27.12 -3.67
C PRO A 381 4.90 -27.81 -2.45
N HIS A 382 4.32 -27.03 -1.53
CA HIS A 382 3.64 -27.50 -0.31
C HIS A 382 2.13 -27.76 -0.54
N HIS A 383 1.69 -27.87 -1.79
CA HIS A 383 0.29 -28.14 -2.12
C HIS A 383 -0.16 -29.48 -1.52
N ARG A 384 -1.27 -29.46 -0.77
CA ARG A 384 -1.79 -30.64 -0.07
C ARG A 384 -3.17 -30.99 -0.59
N ALA A 385 -3.34 -32.25 -0.96
CA ALA A 385 -4.60 -32.77 -1.47
C ALA A 385 -5.78 -32.50 -0.52
N GLY A 386 -6.91 -32.10 -1.09
CA GLY A 386 -8.21 -32.02 -0.41
C GLY A 386 -8.48 -30.71 0.33
N LEU A 387 -7.54 -29.76 0.39
CA LEU A 387 -7.80 -28.47 1.02
C LEU A 387 -8.84 -27.65 0.24
N ALA A 388 -9.72 -26.97 0.97
CA ALA A 388 -10.81 -26.20 0.37
C ALA A 388 -10.33 -24.99 -0.44
N CYS A 389 -9.12 -24.51 -0.18
CA CYS A 389 -8.48 -23.41 -0.91
C CYS A 389 -7.88 -23.81 -2.26
N ASN A 390 -7.83 -25.10 -2.59
CA ASN A 390 -7.18 -25.60 -3.80
C ASN A 390 -8.08 -25.43 -5.02
N VAL A 391 -7.55 -24.78 -6.05
CA VAL A 391 -8.22 -24.63 -7.35
C VAL A 391 -7.24 -24.85 -8.50
N ASP A 392 -7.77 -25.18 -9.67
CA ASP A 392 -7.01 -25.16 -10.92
C ASP A 392 -6.94 -23.74 -11.53
N SER A 393 -6.19 -23.58 -12.64
CA SER A 393 -6.05 -22.29 -13.33
C SER A 393 -7.36 -21.67 -13.79
N LYS A 394 -8.44 -22.46 -13.93
CA LYS A 394 -9.77 -22.00 -14.32
C LYS A 394 -10.72 -21.81 -13.13
N GLY A 395 -10.23 -22.01 -11.90
CA GLY A 395 -11.02 -21.95 -10.67
C GLY A 395 -11.84 -23.21 -10.41
N GLY A 396 -11.58 -24.28 -11.16
CA GLY A 396 -12.17 -25.60 -10.97
C GLY A 396 -11.41 -26.43 -9.94
N SER A 397 -11.67 -27.74 -9.92
CA SER A 397 -11.13 -28.66 -8.92
C SER A 397 -10.23 -29.76 -9.50
N THR A 398 -9.72 -29.62 -10.73
CA THR A 398 -8.95 -30.72 -11.37
C THR A 398 -7.67 -31.04 -10.61
N THR A 399 -7.09 -30.05 -9.92
CA THR A 399 -5.91 -30.18 -9.06
C THR A 399 -6.26 -30.10 -7.57
N LYS A 400 -7.53 -30.25 -7.18
CA LYS A 400 -7.91 -30.16 -5.75
C LYS A 400 -7.30 -31.28 -4.90
N ASN A 401 -7.21 -32.48 -5.46
CA ASN A 401 -6.86 -33.71 -4.74
C ASN A 401 -5.47 -34.25 -5.14
N VAL A 402 -4.52 -33.36 -5.45
CA VAL A 402 -3.13 -33.72 -5.77
C VAL A 402 -2.19 -33.16 -4.72
N ASN A 403 -0.95 -33.64 -4.71
CA ASN A 403 0.10 -33.15 -3.80
C ASN A 403 1.22 -32.49 -4.59
N GLY A 404 1.85 -31.48 -4.00
CA GLY A 404 3.10 -30.90 -4.49
C GLY A 404 4.32 -31.72 -4.08
N LEU A 405 5.45 -31.42 -4.72
CA LEU A 405 6.73 -32.12 -4.55
C LEU A 405 7.25 -32.14 -3.11
N SER A 406 6.91 -31.11 -2.33
CA SER A 406 7.44 -30.88 -0.99
C SER A 406 6.34 -30.90 0.09
N VAL A 407 5.17 -31.49 -0.18
CA VAL A 407 4.03 -31.54 0.78
C VAL A 407 4.38 -32.16 2.14
N LEU A 408 5.42 -33.00 2.19
CA LEU A 408 5.91 -33.62 3.43
C LEU A 408 6.72 -32.67 4.32
N LEU A 409 7.25 -31.58 3.75
CA LEU A 409 7.99 -30.55 4.48
C LEU A 409 7.07 -29.49 5.07
N GLY A 410 5.92 -29.26 4.45
CA GLY A 410 4.95 -28.27 4.92
C GLY A 410 3.63 -28.32 4.14
N SER A 411 2.61 -27.69 4.71
CA SER A 411 1.32 -27.45 4.05
C SER A 411 0.59 -26.28 4.70
N ILE A 412 -0.35 -25.68 3.98
CA ILE A 412 -1.21 -24.61 4.50
C ILE A 412 -1.90 -25.07 5.79
N PRO A 413 -1.70 -24.41 6.93
CA PRO A 413 -2.35 -24.82 8.18
C PRO A 413 -3.87 -24.60 8.13
N ASN A 414 -4.65 -25.44 8.83
CA ASN A 414 -6.11 -25.43 8.75
C ASN A 414 -6.77 -24.07 9.02
N ASN A 415 -6.24 -23.29 9.98
CA ASN A 415 -6.75 -21.96 10.30
C ASN A 415 -6.47 -20.90 9.21
N TRP A 416 -5.62 -21.19 8.24
CA TRP A 416 -5.33 -20.31 7.09
C TRP A 416 -6.18 -20.63 5.87
N VAL A 417 -6.70 -21.86 5.75
CA VAL A 417 -7.43 -22.34 4.55
C VAL A 417 -8.56 -21.40 4.12
N SER A 418 -9.36 -20.86 5.06
CA SER A 418 -10.51 -20.00 4.74
C SER A 418 -10.14 -18.64 4.13
N LYS A 419 -8.86 -18.25 4.23
CA LYS A 419 -8.33 -17.00 3.66
C LYS A 419 -7.17 -17.26 2.70
N THR A 420 -7.05 -18.47 2.17
CA THR A 420 -6.06 -18.83 1.15
C THR A 420 -6.76 -19.20 -0.16
N LEU A 421 -6.13 -18.87 -1.28
CA LEU A 421 -6.42 -19.44 -2.59
C LEU A 421 -5.12 -20.02 -3.14
N ASP A 422 -5.05 -21.34 -3.28
CA ASP A 422 -3.86 -22.07 -3.76
C ASP A 422 -4.14 -22.63 -5.15
N VAL A 423 -3.60 -21.95 -6.16
CA VAL A 423 -3.85 -22.23 -7.58
C VAL A 423 -2.76 -23.14 -8.12
N CYS A 424 -3.14 -24.35 -8.51
CA CYS A 424 -2.23 -25.29 -9.16
C CYS A 424 -2.70 -25.59 -10.58
N ALA A 425 -1.91 -25.22 -11.58
CA ALA A 425 -2.20 -25.56 -12.97
C ALA A 425 -2.17 -27.09 -13.14
N TYR A 426 -3.17 -27.65 -13.83
CA TYR A 426 -3.19 -29.08 -14.12
C TYR A 426 -1.93 -29.48 -14.89
N GLY A 427 -1.21 -30.50 -14.38
CA GLY A 427 0.04 -30.95 -14.98
C GLY A 427 1.26 -30.08 -14.67
N ASP A 428 1.18 -29.13 -13.73
CA ASP A 428 2.36 -28.48 -13.13
C ASP A 428 3.13 -29.48 -12.24
N PRO A 429 4.37 -29.85 -12.59
CA PRO A 429 5.14 -30.85 -11.85
C PRO A 429 5.51 -30.45 -10.43
N VAL A 430 5.37 -29.18 -10.04
CA VAL A 430 5.72 -28.69 -8.70
C VAL A 430 4.60 -28.87 -7.70
N CYS A 431 3.35 -28.56 -8.09
CA CYS A 431 2.18 -28.62 -7.21
C CYS A 431 1.25 -29.81 -7.49
N ASP A 432 1.40 -30.46 -8.65
CA ASP A 432 0.63 -31.62 -9.09
C ASP A 432 1.57 -32.77 -9.45
N THR A 433 1.96 -33.54 -8.45
CA THR A 433 2.81 -34.73 -8.65
C THR A 433 2.07 -35.92 -9.26
N ALA A 434 0.74 -35.85 -9.40
CA ALA A 434 -0.06 -36.92 -9.98
C ALA A 434 -0.08 -36.86 -11.51
N TYR A 435 -0.13 -35.65 -12.09
CA TYR A 435 -0.20 -35.44 -13.54
C TYR A 435 0.92 -34.55 -14.09
N GLY A 436 1.84 -34.14 -13.22
CA GLY A 436 2.97 -33.26 -13.50
C GLY A 436 4.01 -33.86 -14.43
N LEU A 437 3.99 -33.46 -15.69
CA LEU A 437 4.90 -33.96 -16.73
C LEU A 437 5.63 -32.84 -17.49
N ASP A 438 5.13 -31.60 -17.42
CA ASP A 438 5.63 -30.49 -18.23
C ASP A 438 5.88 -29.23 -17.38
N VAL A 439 7.15 -28.84 -17.29
CA VAL A 439 7.59 -27.61 -16.59
C VAL A 439 6.99 -26.35 -17.22
N SER A 440 6.56 -26.38 -18.49
CA SER A 440 5.89 -25.25 -19.13
C SER A 440 4.62 -24.83 -18.38
N ASN A 441 3.89 -25.79 -17.79
CA ASN A 441 2.71 -25.52 -16.96
C ASN A 441 3.08 -24.73 -15.70
N HIS A 442 4.22 -25.06 -15.09
CA HIS A 442 4.75 -24.31 -13.94
C HIS A 442 5.11 -22.86 -14.29
N LEU A 443 5.57 -22.61 -15.52
CA LEU A 443 5.97 -21.28 -15.99
C LEU A 443 4.80 -20.46 -16.56
N SER A 444 3.61 -21.05 -16.67
CA SER A 444 2.47 -20.49 -17.39
C SER A 444 1.72 -19.38 -16.65
N TYR A 445 1.78 -19.36 -15.30
CA TYR A 445 0.96 -18.50 -14.44
C TYR A 445 1.04 -17.00 -14.79
N LYS A 446 2.21 -16.51 -15.19
CA LYS A 446 2.45 -15.11 -15.58
C LYS A 446 1.59 -14.65 -16.77
N SER A 447 1.27 -15.58 -17.67
CA SER A 447 0.56 -15.33 -18.93
C SER A 447 -0.84 -15.93 -18.97
N ASP A 448 -1.23 -16.73 -17.97
CA ASP A 448 -2.58 -17.29 -17.90
C ASP A 448 -3.59 -16.24 -17.42
N PRO A 449 -4.49 -15.75 -18.28
CA PRO A 449 -5.44 -14.70 -17.92
C PRO A 449 -6.44 -15.15 -16.84
N ASN A 450 -6.74 -16.45 -16.75
CA ASN A 450 -7.66 -16.95 -15.74
C ASN A 450 -7.01 -16.88 -14.35
N VAL A 451 -5.74 -17.31 -14.24
CA VAL A 451 -4.97 -17.18 -12.99
C VAL A 451 -4.85 -15.72 -12.57
N GLN A 452 -4.51 -14.83 -13.51
CA GLN A 452 -4.41 -13.39 -13.22
C GLN A 452 -5.76 -12.83 -12.74
N ASN A 453 -6.86 -13.16 -13.40
CA ASN A 453 -8.20 -12.71 -13.00
C ASN A 453 -8.67 -13.29 -11.66
N GLN A 454 -8.35 -14.56 -11.37
CA GLN A 454 -8.61 -15.16 -10.06
C GLN A 454 -7.87 -14.41 -8.96
N GLY A 455 -6.58 -14.12 -9.16
CA GLY A 455 -5.77 -13.32 -8.24
C GLY A 455 -6.36 -11.94 -8.01
N ILE A 456 -6.70 -11.20 -9.07
CA ILE A 456 -7.35 -9.88 -8.97
C ILE A 456 -8.64 -9.97 -8.14
N LYS A 457 -9.54 -10.89 -8.48
CA LYS A 457 -10.84 -11.02 -7.81
C LYS A 457 -10.67 -11.37 -6.33
N PHE A 458 -9.80 -12.33 -6.02
CA PHE A 458 -9.55 -12.78 -4.66
C PHE A 458 -8.91 -11.69 -3.80
N VAL A 459 -7.83 -11.06 -4.29
CA VAL A 459 -7.11 -10.03 -3.55
C VAL A 459 -8.00 -8.81 -3.28
N LEU A 460 -8.71 -8.32 -4.31
CA LEU A 460 -9.67 -7.23 -4.13
C LEU A 460 -10.81 -7.63 -3.18
N GLY A 461 -11.28 -8.88 -3.28
CA GLY A 461 -12.33 -9.40 -2.42
C GLY A 461 -11.93 -9.37 -0.94
N LYS A 462 -10.72 -9.86 -0.62
CA LYS A 462 -10.16 -9.89 0.73
C LYS A 462 -9.89 -8.49 1.29
N LEU A 463 -9.38 -7.58 0.46
CA LEU A 463 -9.11 -6.21 0.89
C LEU A 463 -10.39 -5.38 1.08
N ARG A 464 -11.45 -5.67 0.32
CA ARG A 464 -12.78 -5.03 0.45
C ARG A 464 -13.68 -5.68 1.51
N GLY A 465 -13.27 -6.80 2.10
CA GLY A 465 -14.11 -7.56 3.04
C GLY A 465 -15.34 -8.23 2.40
N THR A 466 -15.27 -8.54 1.09
CA THR A 466 -16.38 -9.09 0.29
C THR A 466 -16.24 -10.58 -0.04
N SER A 467 -15.15 -11.24 0.39
CA SER A 467 -14.86 -12.65 0.11
C SER A 467 -14.11 -13.33 1.24
#